data_AF-A0A7Y5F4C2-F1
#
_entry.id   AF-A0A7Y5F4C2-F1
#
_cell.length_a   1.000
_cell.length_b   1.000
_cell.length_c   1.000
_cell.angle_alpha   90.00
_cell.angle_beta   90.00
_cell.angle_gamma   90.00
#
_symmetry.space_group_name_H-M   'P 1'
#
loop_
_entity.id
_entity.type
_entity.pdbx_description
1 polymer ?
#
loop_
_entity_poly.entity_id
_entity_poly.type
_entity_poly.pdbx_seq_one_letter_code
_entity_poly.pdbx_strand_id
1 'polypeptide(L)'
;CEYMTAGRVLVMGDPGPWMCAGMTGGVLYLRLQPQKNFDLGAVQRRVARGANVRICPVNEEDEGNLAFLLSVYAEELSRGHQAREAEAVLDLLQDWERTFVRVEPAGLQVVQEVSTE
;
A
#
# COMPACT_ATOMS: atom_id res chain seq x y z
N CYS A 1 4.28 -4.92 -7.37
CA CYS A 1 5.49 -5.26 -6.59
C CYS A 1 5.73 -6.75 -6.67
N GLU A 2 6.62 -7.18 -7.54
CA GLU A 2 7.12 -8.55 -7.57
C GLU A 2 8.43 -8.60 -6.78
N TYR A 3 8.68 -9.68 -6.03
CA TYR A 3 9.92 -9.90 -5.26
C TYR A 3 10.31 -8.77 -4.28
N MET A 4 9.32 -8.05 -3.74
CA MET A 4 9.58 -6.97 -2.78
C MET A 4 10.10 -7.55 -1.45
N THR A 5 11.27 -7.08 -1.01
CA THR A 5 11.95 -7.54 0.22
C THR A 5 11.98 -6.51 1.34
N ALA A 6 11.72 -5.24 1.05
CA ALA A 6 11.68 -4.14 2.02
C ALA A 6 11.00 -2.89 1.42
N GLY A 7 10.86 -1.86 2.24
CA GLY A 7 10.36 -0.55 1.82
C GLY A 7 8.84 -0.41 1.90
N ARG A 8 8.34 0.71 1.38
CA ARG A 8 6.93 1.07 1.38
C ARG A 8 6.54 1.56 0.00
N VAL A 9 5.42 1.07 -0.52
CA VAL A 9 4.92 1.46 -1.84
C VAL A 9 3.47 1.91 -1.72
N LEU A 10 3.13 3.00 -2.39
CA LEU A 10 1.76 3.49 -2.53
C LEU A 10 1.32 3.29 -3.98
N VAL A 11 0.14 2.69 -4.18
CA VAL A 11 -0.47 2.55 -5.50
C VAL A 11 -1.83 3.25 -5.50
N MET A 12 -1.94 4.26 -6.37
CA MET A 12 -3.08 5.18 -6.44
C MET A 12 -4.14 4.77 -7.47
N GLY A 13 -3.97 3.61 -8.10
CA GLY A 13 -4.88 3.06 -9.09
C GLY A 13 -4.97 1.54 -8.99
N ASP A 14 -5.62 0.95 -9.97
CA ASP A 14 -5.89 -0.48 -10.01
C ASP A 14 -4.68 -1.26 -10.56
N PRO A 15 -3.97 -2.07 -9.75
CA PRO A 15 -2.78 -2.77 -10.22
C PRO A 15 -3.14 -3.90 -11.19
N GLY A 16 -2.16 -4.28 -12.01
CA GLY A 16 -2.26 -5.48 -12.85
C GLY A 16 -2.42 -6.75 -12.02
N PRO A 17 -2.85 -7.85 -12.65
CA PRO A 17 -2.99 -9.13 -11.96
C PRO A 17 -1.59 -9.68 -11.60
N TRP A 18 -1.56 -10.69 -10.72
CA TRP A 18 -0.35 -11.40 -10.27
C TRP A 18 0.60 -10.52 -9.42
N MET A 19 0.07 -9.52 -8.73
CA MET A 19 0.86 -8.69 -7.81
C MET A 19 1.33 -9.47 -6.58
N CYS A 20 2.38 -8.98 -5.92
CA CYS A 20 2.96 -9.53 -4.69
C CYS A 20 3.57 -10.93 -4.83
N ALA A 21 3.74 -11.46 -6.04
CA ALA A 21 4.48 -12.70 -6.23
C ALA A 21 5.91 -12.56 -5.69
N GLY A 22 6.35 -13.52 -4.87
CA GLY A 22 7.67 -13.51 -4.24
C GLY A 22 7.91 -12.40 -3.20
N MET A 23 6.87 -11.65 -2.79
CA MET A 23 7.00 -10.62 -1.75
C MET A 23 7.35 -11.27 -0.40
N THR A 24 8.46 -10.84 0.20
CA THR A 24 8.98 -11.35 1.48
C THR A 24 9.19 -10.26 2.53
N GLY A 25 9.08 -8.98 2.17
CA GLY A 25 9.19 -7.87 3.11
C GLY A 25 8.57 -6.56 2.62
N GLY A 26 8.48 -5.59 3.53
CA GLY A 26 7.91 -4.27 3.30
C GLY A 26 6.37 -4.25 3.24
N VAL A 27 5.82 -3.07 2.91
CA VAL A 27 4.37 -2.82 2.93
C VAL A 27 3.92 -2.16 1.63
N LEU A 28 2.82 -2.65 1.06
CA LEU A 28 2.17 -2.07 -0.11
C LEU A 28 0.81 -1.50 0.28
N TYR A 29 0.63 -0.19 0.16
CA TYR A 29 -0.64 0.49 0.35
C TYR A 29 -1.38 0.63 -0.98
N LEU A 30 -2.65 0.22 -1.00
CA LEU A 30 -3.53 0.30 -2.17
C LEU A 30 -4.72 1.20 -1.86
N ARG A 31 -4.97 2.19 -2.73
CA ARG A 31 -6.18 3.00 -2.68
C ARG A 31 -7.37 2.22 -3.25
N LEU A 32 -8.35 1.91 -2.43
CA LEU A 32 -9.62 1.37 -2.92
C LEU A 32 -10.40 2.44 -3.69
N GLN A 33 -11.03 2.02 -4.78
CA GLN A 33 -11.93 2.85 -5.59
C GLN A 33 -13.16 2.02 -5.97
N PRO A 34 -14.10 1.75 -5.04
CA PRO A 34 -15.28 0.92 -5.29
C PRO A 34 -16.12 1.41 -6.47
N GLN A 35 -16.22 2.73 -6.66
CA GLN A 35 -16.89 3.38 -7.79
C GLN A 35 -16.27 3.03 -9.16
N LYS A 36 -15.05 2.49 -9.19
CA LYS A 36 -14.36 1.98 -10.39
C LYS A 36 -14.25 0.45 -10.41
N ASN A 37 -15.04 -0.26 -9.59
CA ASN A 37 -14.94 -1.71 -9.39
C ASN A 37 -13.59 -2.19 -8.83
N PHE A 38 -12.87 -1.30 -8.14
CA PHE A 38 -11.64 -1.63 -7.44
C PHE A 38 -11.88 -1.66 -5.92
N ASP A 39 -12.50 -2.75 -5.47
CA ASP A 39 -12.79 -3.03 -4.06
C ASP A 39 -11.83 -4.09 -3.48
N LEU A 40 -12.05 -4.49 -2.22
CA LEU A 40 -11.22 -5.51 -1.57
C LEU A 40 -11.22 -6.85 -2.33
N GLY A 41 -12.36 -7.25 -2.90
CA GLY A 41 -12.44 -8.47 -3.72
C GLY A 41 -11.61 -8.35 -5.00
N ALA A 42 -11.56 -7.16 -5.60
CA ALA A 42 -10.73 -6.84 -6.75
C ALA A 42 -9.24 -6.90 -6.42
N VAL A 43 -8.82 -6.44 -5.23
CA VAL A 43 -7.45 -6.62 -4.72
C VAL A 43 -7.13 -8.10 -4.55
N GLN A 44 -8.00 -8.87 -3.90
CA GLN A 44 -7.81 -10.31 -3.70
C GLN A 44 -7.61 -11.07 -5.02
N ARG A 45 -8.38 -10.74 -6.07
CA ARG A 45 -8.23 -11.36 -7.40
C ARG A 45 -6.90 -11.03 -8.09
N ARG A 46 -6.24 -9.95 -7.69
CA ARG A 46 -4.98 -9.49 -8.30
C ARG A 46 -3.75 -10.06 -7.62
N VAL A 47 -3.85 -10.43 -6.34
CA VAL A 47 -2.75 -11.11 -5.64
C VAL A 47 -2.42 -12.42 -6.35
N ALA A 48 -1.14 -12.66 -6.62
CA ALA A 48 -0.69 -13.90 -7.24
C ALA A 48 -1.05 -15.10 -6.37
N ARG A 49 -1.49 -16.21 -6.98
CA ARG A 49 -1.94 -17.42 -6.26
C ARG A 49 -0.89 -18.00 -5.30
N GLY A 50 0.40 -17.82 -5.60
CA GLY A 50 1.52 -18.27 -4.76
C GLY A 50 2.10 -17.21 -3.81
N ALA A 51 1.52 -16.00 -3.76
CA ALA A 51 2.02 -14.95 -2.88
C ALA A 51 1.64 -15.26 -1.42
N ASN A 52 2.63 -15.34 -0.55
CA ASN A 52 2.43 -15.52 0.89
C ASN A 52 2.25 -14.16 1.58
N VAL A 53 1.17 -13.46 1.24
CA VAL A 53 0.85 -12.12 1.75
C VAL A 53 -0.53 -12.10 2.38
N ARG A 54 -0.75 -11.12 3.27
CA ARG A 54 -2.05 -10.81 3.85
C ARG A 54 -2.49 -9.42 3.42
N ILE A 55 -3.78 -9.27 3.18
CA ILE A 55 -4.42 -7.96 2.96
C ILE A 55 -5.09 -7.58 4.27
N CYS A 56 -4.73 -6.44 4.83
CA CYS A 56 -5.25 -5.94 6.10
C CYS A 56 -5.80 -4.52 5.91
N PRO A 57 -6.79 -4.12 6.74
CA PRO A 57 -7.05 -2.70 6.95
C PRO A 57 -5.76 -2.00 7.38
N VAL A 58 -5.60 -0.75 6.98
CA VAL A 58 -4.57 0.12 7.55
C VAL A 58 -4.91 0.44 9.01
N ASN A 59 -3.91 0.72 9.82
CA ASN A 59 -4.05 1.07 11.24
C ASN A 59 -3.27 2.35 11.57
N GLU A 60 -3.35 2.82 12.81
CA GLU A 60 -2.66 4.05 13.29
C GLU A 60 -1.15 4.07 12.99
N GLU A 61 -0.48 2.91 12.95
CA GLU A 61 0.95 2.80 12.64
C GLU A 61 1.25 3.15 11.16
N ASP A 62 0.24 3.10 10.29
CA ASP A 62 0.36 3.39 8.87
C ASP A 62 0.17 4.88 8.53
N GLU A 63 -0.39 5.68 9.44
CA GLU A 63 -0.73 7.09 9.19
C GLU A 63 0.51 7.88 8.73
N GLY A 64 1.61 7.77 9.47
CA GLY A 64 2.85 8.48 9.14
C GLY A 64 3.44 8.06 7.78
N ASN A 65 3.31 6.78 7.41
CA ASN A 65 3.76 6.28 6.12
C ASN A 65 2.91 6.82 4.97
N LEU A 66 1.57 6.78 5.13
CA LEU A 66 0.62 7.28 4.15
C LEU A 66 0.75 8.80 3.99
N ALA A 67 0.84 9.54 5.09
CA ALA A 67 1.08 10.99 5.09
C ALA A 67 2.35 11.35 4.32
N PHE A 68 3.45 10.67 4.59
CA PHE A 68 4.70 10.89 3.88
C PHE A 68 4.57 10.58 2.37
N LEU A 69 4.07 9.39 2.01
CA LEU A 69 4.00 8.96 0.62
C LEU A 69 3.03 9.82 -0.22
N LEU A 70 1.87 10.18 0.35
CA LEU A 70 0.90 11.06 -0.31
C LEU A 70 1.46 12.48 -0.46
N SER A 71 2.17 12.99 0.55
CA SER A 71 2.78 14.33 0.47
C SER A 71 3.86 14.39 -0.60
N VAL A 72 4.75 13.39 -0.67
CA VAL A 72 5.76 13.30 -1.73
C VAL A 72 5.10 13.22 -3.10
N TYR A 73 4.05 12.41 -3.24
CA TYR A 73 3.33 12.31 -4.52
C TYR A 73 2.65 13.63 -4.92
N ALA A 74 1.99 14.31 -3.97
CA ALA A 74 1.35 15.60 -4.21
C ALA A 74 2.36 16.71 -4.57
N GLU A 75 3.56 16.70 -3.98
CA GLU A 75 4.63 17.63 -4.35
C GLU A 75 5.06 17.44 -5.81
N GLU A 76 5.24 16.19 -6.24
CA GLU A 76 5.60 15.89 -7.63
C GLU A 76 4.48 16.30 -8.62
N LEU A 77 3.21 16.09 -8.26
CA LEU A 77 2.07 16.59 -9.06
C LEU A 77 2.06 18.13 -9.14
N SER A 78 2.35 18.81 -8.04
CA SER A 78 2.39 20.28 -7.97
C SER A 78 3.47 20.85 -8.90
N ARG A 79 4.65 20.21 -8.95
CA ARG A 79 5.73 20.56 -9.89
C ARG A 79 5.30 20.36 -11.35
N GLY A 80 4.42 19.39 -11.61
CA GLY A 80 3.80 19.13 -12.90
C GLY A 80 2.68 20.10 -13.31
N HIS A 81 2.46 21.19 -12.57
CA HIS A 81 1.33 22.14 -12.75
C HIS A 81 -0.06 21.50 -12.57
N GLN A 82 -0.15 20.39 -11.84
CA GLN A 82 -1.39 19.67 -11.52
C GLN A 82 -1.83 19.98 -10.09
N ALA A 83 -2.08 21.27 -9.80
CA ALA A 83 -2.38 21.73 -8.44
C ALA A 83 -3.67 21.13 -7.87
N ARG A 84 -4.71 20.96 -8.71
CA ARG A 84 -5.98 20.36 -8.29
C ARG A 84 -5.83 18.88 -7.96
N GLU A 85 -5.03 18.16 -8.73
CA GLU A 85 -4.73 16.76 -8.49
C GLU A 85 -3.87 16.56 -7.24
N ALA A 86 -2.93 17.47 -6.98
CA ALA A 86 -2.14 17.48 -5.75
C ALA A 86 -3.02 17.68 -4.50
N GLU A 87 -3.93 18.66 -4.53
CA GLU A 87 -4.93 18.87 -3.47
C GLU A 87 -5.80 17.63 -3.28
N ALA A 88 -6.33 17.06 -4.37
CA ALA A 88 -7.16 15.87 -4.30
C ALA A 88 -6.42 14.62 -3.75
N VAL A 89 -5.09 14.56 -3.89
CA VAL A 89 -4.26 13.52 -3.28
C VAL A 89 -4.11 13.76 -1.78
N LEU A 90 -3.88 15.00 -1.35
CA LEU A 90 -3.76 15.35 0.07
C LEU A 90 -5.08 15.16 0.82
N ASP A 91 -6.22 15.43 0.17
CA ASP A 91 -7.55 15.21 0.75
C ASP A 91 -7.81 13.74 1.13
N LEU A 92 -7.08 12.79 0.55
CA LEU A 92 -7.17 11.37 0.93
C LEU A 92 -6.70 11.11 2.36
N LEU A 93 -5.95 12.03 2.96
CA LEU A 93 -5.56 11.96 4.38
C LEU A 93 -6.73 12.23 5.33
N GLN A 94 -7.89 12.70 4.86
CA GLN A 94 -9.04 12.92 5.72
C GLN A 94 -9.79 11.61 6.07
N ASP A 95 -9.75 10.62 5.18
CA ASP A 95 -10.47 9.33 5.33
C ASP A 95 -9.59 8.16 4.89
N TRP A 96 -8.30 8.21 5.24
CA TRP A 96 -7.32 7.24 4.79
C TRP A 96 -7.61 5.82 5.28
N GLU A 97 -8.18 5.68 6.48
CA GLU A 97 -8.54 4.39 7.08
C GLU A 97 -9.54 3.59 6.25
N ARG A 98 -10.46 4.28 5.58
CA ARG A 98 -11.47 3.67 4.71
C ARG A 98 -11.02 3.60 3.25
N THR A 99 -10.11 4.49 2.88
CA THR A 99 -9.64 4.64 1.50
C THR A 99 -8.52 3.66 1.16
N PHE A 100 -7.73 3.22 2.13
CA PHE A 100 -6.57 2.37 1.90
C PHE A 100 -6.66 1.01 2.57
N VAL A 101 -6.02 0.03 1.94
CA VAL A 101 -5.67 -1.25 2.55
C VAL A 101 -4.16 -1.45 2.42
N ARG A 102 -3.58 -2.26 3.31
CA ARG A 102 -2.19 -2.66 3.21
C ARG A 102 -2.05 -4.12 2.83
N VAL A 103 -0.99 -4.43 2.09
CA VAL A 103 -0.56 -5.78 1.76
C VAL A 103 0.85 -5.97 2.29
N GLU A 104 1.04 -7.00 3.09
CA GLU A 104 2.30 -7.31 3.75
C GLU A 104 2.55 -8.83 3.77
N PRO A 105 3.79 -9.32 3.89
CA PRO A 105 4.07 -10.75 3.96
C PRO A 105 3.41 -11.39 5.20
N ALA A 106 2.85 -12.58 5.04
CA ALA A 106 2.20 -13.28 6.16
C ALA A 106 3.20 -13.91 7.15
N GLY A 107 4.47 -14.08 6.76
CA GLY A 107 5.50 -14.77 7.54
C GLY A 107 6.34 -13.91 8.48
N LEU A 108 6.08 -12.60 8.60
CA LEU A 108 6.81 -11.71 9.52
C LEU A 108 6.21 -11.77 10.94
N GLN A 109 6.38 -12.90 11.61
CA GLN A 109 6.43 -12.91 13.08
C GLN A 109 7.89 -12.74 13.50
N VAL A 110 8.23 -11.56 13.98
CA VAL A 110 9.54 -11.31 14.61
C VAL A 110 9.49 -11.90 16.02
N VAL A 111 10.03 -13.10 16.22
CA VAL A 111 10.63 -13.46 17.50
C VAL A 111 12.13 -13.34 17.30
N GLN A 112 12.65 -12.15 17.58
CA GLN A 112 14.08 -11.90 17.61
C GLN A 112 14.57 -12.14 19.04
N GLU A 113 14.66 -13.42 19.45
CA GLU A 113 15.49 -13.78 20.59
C GLU A 113 16.91 -13.96 20.05
N VAL A 114 17.72 -12.92 20.21
CA VAL A 114 19.17 -13.01 19.99
C VAL A 114 19.73 -13.92 21.08
N SER A 115 19.97 -15.18 20.74
CA SER A 115 20.76 -16.11 21.55
C SER A 115 22.23 -15.76 21.35
N THR A 116 22.81 -15.02 22.29
CA THR A 116 24.27 -14.92 22.42
C THR A 116 24.79 -16.18 23.10
N GLU A 117 25.62 -16.94 22.38
CA GLU A 117 26.64 -17.84 22.96
C GLU A 117 27.79 -17.05 23.57
#